data_AF-X6LEY1-F1
#
_entry.id   AF-X6LEY1-F1
#
_cell.length_a   1.000
_cell.length_b   1.000
_cell.length_c   1.000
_cell.angle_alpha   90.00
_cell.angle_beta   90.00
_cell.angle_gamma   90.00
#
_symmetry.space_group_name_H-M   'P 1'
#
loop_
_entity.id
_entity.type
_entity.pdbx_description
1 polymer ?
#
loop_
_entity_poly.entity_id
_entity_poly.type
_entity_poly.pdbx_seq_one_letter_code
_entity_poly.pdbx_strand_id
1 'polypeptide(L)'
;MESHLPNFQYVLHHPDIHLCIIDQIKIIQTQFNTRLIGDRLDLLQYLCISTETSDIVVQCYKQAFKRRYWMCANLLCVISVKLNEQQLDDIFEFFMDGLVDTNQDIHYRYAKSIAEIALKLNERQLNKVFEFLMNAFESGKITIYYECAHALATISSQLGGKQCPIQTD
;
A
#
# COMPACT_ATOMS: atom_id res chain seq x y z
N MET A 1 -11.13 11.09 18.62
CA MET A 1 -10.74 10.30 19.81
C MET A 1 -9.23 10.27 19.82
N GLU A 2 -8.59 11.04 20.69
CA GLU A 2 -7.13 11.04 20.83
C GLU A 2 -6.69 9.63 21.24
N SER A 3 -5.88 8.98 20.41
CA SER A 3 -5.39 7.65 20.72
C SER A 3 -4.25 7.77 21.72
N HIS A 4 -4.48 7.38 22.97
CA HIS A 4 -3.43 7.23 24.00
C HIS A 4 -2.42 6.09 23.70
N LEU A 5 -2.40 5.58 22.46
CA LEU A 5 -1.57 4.48 21.99
C LEU A 5 -0.06 4.67 22.24
N PRO A 6 0.53 5.88 22.16
CA PRO A 6 1.96 6.07 22.45
C PRO A 6 2.35 5.63 23.86
N ASN A 7 1.47 5.82 24.85
CA ASN A 7 1.73 5.47 26.24
C ASN A 7 1.72 3.96 26.52
N PHE A 8 1.21 3.17 25.58
CA PHE A 8 1.14 1.71 25.70
C PHE A 8 2.16 0.96 24.84
N GLN A 9 3.07 1.67 24.14
CA GLN A 9 4.09 1.02 23.31
C GLN A 9 4.88 -0.04 24.10
N TYR A 10 5.26 0.24 25.35
CA TYR A 10 5.95 -0.74 26.20
C TYR A 10 5.11 -1.99 26.54
N VAL A 11 3.79 -1.84 26.68
CA VAL A 11 2.87 -2.96 26.94
C VAL A 11 2.69 -3.81 25.68
N LEU A 12 2.63 -3.16 24.51
CA LEU A 12 2.51 -3.81 23.22
C LEU A 12 3.77 -4.58 22.79
N HIS A 13 4.94 -4.22 23.34
CA HIS A 13 6.19 -4.95 23.14
C HIS A 13 6.42 -6.09 24.16
N HIS A 14 5.52 -6.26 25.14
CA HIS A 14 5.63 -7.37 26.07
C HIS A 14 5.44 -8.70 25.32
N PRO A 15 6.35 -9.69 25.45
CA PRO A 15 6.35 -10.91 24.63
C PRO A 15 4.99 -11.64 24.59
N ASP A 16 4.35 -11.79 25.75
CA ASP A 16 3.05 -12.49 25.83
C ASP A 16 1.90 -11.71 25.17
N ILE A 17 1.94 -10.38 25.23
CA ILE A 17 0.92 -9.51 24.63
C ILE A 17 1.13 -9.46 23.12
N HIS A 18 2.38 -9.38 22.66
CA HIS A 18 2.75 -9.44 21.25
C HIS A 18 2.36 -10.79 20.62
N LEU A 19 2.61 -11.91 21.31
CA LEU A 19 2.14 -13.24 20.88
C LEU A 19 0.61 -13.31 20.78
N CYS A 20 -0.11 -12.78 21.77
CA CYS A 20 -1.57 -12.73 21.73
C CYS A 20 -2.09 -11.90 20.54
N ILE A 21 -1.46 -10.76 20.27
CA ILE A 21 -1.79 -9.92 19.11
C ILE A 21 -1.55 -10.67 17.80
N ILE A 22 -0.42 -11.38 17.67
CA ILE A 22 -0.11 -12.20 16.49
C ILE A 22 -1.17 -13.28 16.28
N ASP A 23 -1.56 -14.00 17.33
CA ASP A 23 -2.57 -15.05 17.24
C ASP A 23 -3.93 -14.49 16.82
N GLN A 24 -4.32 -13.31 17.35
CA GLN A 24 -5.53 -12.61 16.91
C GLN A 24 -5.45 -12.19 15.43
N ILE A 25 -4.31 -11.69 14.96
CA ILE A 25 -4.13 -11.35 13.54
C ILE A 25 -4.24 -12.62 12.68
N LYS A 26 -3.62 -13.74 13.07
CA LYS A 26 -3.73 -15.02 12.34
C LYS A 26 -5.18 -15.53 12.29
N ILE A 27 -5.94 -15.39 13.37
CA ILE A 27 -7.37 -15.72 13.39
C ILE A 27 -8.14 -14.82 12.42
N ILE A 28 -7.87 -13.52 12.43
CA ILE A 28 -8.45 -12.58 11.47
C ILE A 28 -8.11 -12.98 10.03
N GLN A 29 -6.85 -13.33 9.75
CA GLN A 29 -6.35 -13.76 8.45
C GLN A 29 -7.09 -15.00 7.92
N THR A 30 -7.34 -16.01 8.77
CA THR A 30 -8.13 -17.19 8.37
C THR A 30 -9.60 -16.86 8.11
N GLN A 31 -10.15 -15.88 8.84
CA GLN A 31 -11.55 -15.48 8.76
C GLN A 31 -11.85 -14.52 7.60
N PHE A 32 -10.84 -13.92 6.97
CA PHE A 32 -10.96 -13.17 5.71
C PHE A 32 -11.51 -14.03 4.54
N ASN A 33 -11.62 -15.35 4.71
CA ASN A 33 -12.32 -16.25 3.79
C ASN A 33 -13.85 -16.27 3.95
N THR A 34 -14.38 -15.70 5.04
CA THR A 34 -15.81 -15.64 5.30
C THR A 34 -16.32 -14.19 5.28
N ARG A 35 -17.63 -14.01 5.14
CA ARG A 35 -18.33 -12.79 4.69
C ARG A 35 -18.13 -11.51 5.55
N LEU A 36 -17.35 -11.57 6.63
CA LEU A 36 -17.30 -10.66 7.78
C LEU A 36 -16.08 -9.72 7.76
N ILE A 37 -15.86 -9.02 6.63
CA ILE A 37 -14.59 -8.35 6.32
C ILE A 37 -14.59 -6.83 6.58
N GLY A 38 -15.74 -6.14 6.56
CA GLY A 38 -15.79 -4.67 6.68
C GLY A 38 -15.23 -4.18 8.02
N ASP A 39 -15.92 -4.51 9.11
CA ASP A 39 -15.59 -4.02 10.47
C ASP A 39 -14.22 -4.48 10.99
N ARG A 40 -13.66 -5.54 10.39
CA ARG A 40 -12.36 -6.11 10.80
C ARG A 40 -11.17 -5.54 10.04
N LEU A 41 -11.38 -4.99 8.84
CA LEU A 41 -10.32 -4.31 8.09
C LEU A 41 -9.86 -3.05 8.82
N ASP A 42 -10.80 -2.29 9.37
CA ASP A 42 -10.51 -1.07 10.14
C ASP A 42 -9.69 -1.36 11.40
N LEU A 43 -9.75 -2.58 11.93
CA LEU A 43 -8.93 -2.97 13.09
C LEU A 43 -7.46 -3.19 12.71
N LEU A 44 -7.16 -3.60 11.47
CA LEU A 44 -5.80 -3.88 11.03
C LEU A 44 -4.89 -2.65 11.16
N GLN A 45 -5.43 -1.45 10.99
CA GLN A 45 -4.65 -0.22 11.10
C GLN A 45 -4.03 -0.05 12.50
N TYR A 46 -4.64 -0.59 13.55
CA TYR A 46 -4.14 -0.50 14.92
C TYR A 46 -3.08 -1.56 15.24
N LEU A 47 -2.92 -2.54 14.35
CA LEU A 47 -2.02 -3.67 14.55
C LEU A 47 -0.63 -3.42 13.94
N CYS A 48 -0.45 -2.38 13.14
CA CYS A 48 0.87 -1.93 12.67
C CYS A 48 1.68 -1.26 13.79
N ILE A 49 2.12 -2.03 14.77
CA ILE A 49 2.83 -1.57 15.99
C ILE A 49 4.29 -2.04 16.04
N SER A 50 4.62 -3.05 15.24
CA SER A 50 5.97 -3.57 15.04
C SER A 50 6.14 -3.98 13.58
N THR A 51 7.38 -4.22 13.14
CA THR A 51 7.65 -4.72 11.78
C THR A 51 6.91 -6.04 11.53
N GLU A 52 7.04 -7.01 12.45
CA GLU A 52 6.42 -8.33 12.32
C GLU A 52 4.89 -8.26 12.22
N THR A 53 4.24 -7.48 13.09
CA THR A 53 2.78 -7.31 13.01
C THR A 53 2.36 -6.60 11.73
N SER A 54 3.14 -5.62 11.27
CA SER A 54 2.90 -4.90 10.03
C SER A 54 3.04 -5.79 8.79
N ASP A 55 3.96 -6.75 8.79
CA ASP A 55 4.08 -7.74 7.70
C ASP A 55 2.81 -8.58 7.59
N ILE A 56 2.27 -9.04 8.71
CA ILE A 56 1.02 -9.82 8.71
C ILE A 56 -0.16 -8.94 8.24
N VAL A 57 -0.22 -7.68 8.66
CA VAL A 57 -1.22 -6.71 8.18
C VAL A 57 -1.11 -6.49 6.66
N VAL A 58 0.10 -6.36 6.12
CA VAL A 58 0.34 -6.23 4.67
C VAL A 58 -0.18 -7.46 3.93
N GLN A 59 0.08 -8.67 4.43
CA GLN A 59 -0.45 -9.89 3.82
C GLN A 59 -1.99 -9.96 3.87
N CYS A 60 -2.59 -9.57 4.99
CA CYS A 60 -4.05 -9.49 5.11
C CYS A 60 -4.62 -8.46 4.13
N TYR A 61 -3.98 -7.30 4.01
CA TYR A 61 -4.34 -6.26 3.05
C TYR A 61 -4.31 -6.79 1.62
N LYS A 62 -3.23 -7.44 1.18
CA LYS A 62 -3.10 -8.00 -0.17
C LYS A 62 -4.21 -8.99 -0.50
N GLN A 63 -4.54 -9.87 0.45
CA GLN A 63 -5.63 -10.84 0.30
C GLN A 63 -7.00 -10.15 0.21
N ALA A 64 -7.25 -9.16 1.07
CA ALA A 64 -8.50 -8.40 1.09
C ALA A 64 -8.68 -7.57 -0.18
N PHE A 65 -7.60 -6.93 -0.65
CA PHE A 65 -7.59 -6.07 -1.84
C PHE A 65 -8.10 -6.80 -3.09
N LYS A 66 -7.62 -8.03 -3.32
CA LYS A 66 -8.07 -8.87 -4.44
C LYS A 66 -9.58 -9.13 -4.44
N ARG A 67 -10.22 -9.15 -3.26
CA ARG A 67 -11.64 -9.49 -3.10
C ARG A 67 -12.55 -8.27 -2.94
N ARG A 68 -12.09 -7.24 -2.23
CA ARG A 68 -12.88 -6.08 -1.79
C ARG A 68 -12.08 -4.78 -1.87
N TYR A 69 -11.54 -4.49 -3.05
CA TYR A 69 -10.77 -3.27 -3.34
C TYR A 69 -11.33 -1.99 -2.69
N TRP A 70 -12.64 -1.73 -2.78
CA TRP A 70 -13.23 -0.48 -2.26
C TRP A 70 -13.09 -0.32 -0.75
N MET A 71 -12.98 -1.43 0.01
CA MET A 71 -12.77 -1.39 1.47
C MET A 71 -11.30 -1.16 1.83
N CYS A 72 -10.39 -1.37 0.88
CA CYS A 72 -8.95 -1.34 1.12
C CYS A 72 -8.33 0.04 0.87
N ALA A 73 -8.96 0.93 0.08
CA ALA A 73 -8.40 2.26 -0.24
C ALA A 73 -8.09 3.09 1.01
N ASN A 74 -9.05 3.19 1.94
CA ASN A 74 -8.84 3.90 3.21
C ASN A 74 -7.76 3.23 4.07
N LEU A 75 -7.79 1.89 4.17
CA LEU A 75 -6.83 1.14 4.95
C LEU A 75 -5.40 1.35 4.44
N LEU A 76 -5.20 1.31 3.12
CA LEU A 76 -3.91 1.53 2.46
C LEU A 76 -3.30 2.87 2.86
N CYS A 77 -4.09 3.95 2.80
CA CYS A 77 -3.66 5.28 3.20
C CYS A 77 -3.22 5.33 4.68
N VAL A 78 -3.93 4.64 5.58
CA VAL A 78 -3.61 4.65 7.01
C VAL A 78 -2.42 3.77 7.36
N ILE A 79 -2.29 2.58 6.75
CA ILE A 79 -1.16 1.69 7.07
C ILE A 79 0.13 2.17 6.41
N SER A 80 0.09 2.75 5.20
CA SER A 80 1.29 3.16 4.46
C SER A 80 2.21 4.10 5.25
N VAL A 81 1.66 5.00 6.07
CA VAL A 81 2.46 5.91 6.91
C VAL A 81 3.12 5.22 8.12
N LYS A 82 2.74 3.98 8.41
CA LYS A 82 3.28 3.16 9.51
C LYS A 82 4.28 2.11 9.03
N LEU A 83 4.29 1.83 7.73
CA LEU A 83 5.16 0.82 7.12
C LEU A 83 6.55 1.39 6.90
N ASN A 84 7.56 0.52 7.00
CA ASN A 84 8.92 0.88 6.60
C ASN A 84 9.09 0.79 5.07
N GLU A 85 10.23 1.25 4.56
CA GLU A 85 10.50 1.27 3.12
C GLU A 85 10.39 -0.12 2.47
N GLN A 86 10.89 -1.18 3.13
CA GLN A 86 10.87 -2.53 2.58
C GLN A 86 9.44 -3.09 2.47
N GLN A 87 8.58 -2.77 3.43
CA GLN A 87 7.17 -3.16 3.42
C GLN A 87 6.38 -2.39 2.36
N LEU A 88 6.71 -1.11 2.16
CA LEU A 88 6.17 -0.33 1.05
C LEU A 88 6.61 -0.92 -0.29
N ASP A 89 7.88 -1.30 -0.44
CA ASP A 89 8.40 -1.97 -1.65
C ASP A 89 7.59 -3.24 -1.97
N ASP A 90 7.30 -4.06 -0.95
CA ASP A 90 6.48 -5.27 -1.08
C ASP A 90 5.02 -4.98 -1.51
N ILE A 91 4.44 -3.84 -1.10
CA ILE A 91 3.11 -3.40 -1.57
C ILE A 91 3.16 -2.95 -3.03
N PHE A 92 4.21 -2.23 -3.45
CA PHE A 92 4.33 -1.81 -4.85
C PHE A 92 4.57 -2.98 -5.79
N GLU A 93 5.41 -3.93 -5.41
CA GLU A 93 5.60 -5.15 -6.20
C GLU A 93 4.27 -5.86 -6.41
N PHE A 94 3.46 -5.97 -5.35
CA PHE A 94 2.11 -6.48 -5.45
C PHE A 94 1.20 -5.69 -6.40
N PHE A 95 1.27 -4.35 -6.40
CA PHE A 95 0.48 -3.54 -7.33
C PHE A 95 0.96 -3.61 -8.78
N MET A 96 2.28 -3.65 -8.98
CA MET A 96 2.91 -3.81 -10.29
C MET A 96 2.56 -5.16 -10.91
N ASP A 97 2.59 -6.24 -10.12
CA ASP A 97 2.13 -7.57 -10.56
C ASP A 97 0.65 -7.54 -10.97
N GLY A 98 -0.19 -6.84 -10.21
CA GLY A 98 -1.61 -6.67 -10.50
C GLY A 98 -1.91 -5.86 -11.77
N LEU A 99 -1.01 -4.95 -12.16
CA LEU A 99 -1.12 -4.19 -13.40
C LEU A 99 -0.88 -5.04 -14.66
N VAL A 100 -0.18 -6.16 -14.54
CA VAL A 100 0.10 -7.07 -15.67
C VAL A 100 -1.07 -8.02 -15.97
N ASP A 101 -2.19 -7.90 -15.24
CA ASP A 101 -3.40 -8.69 -15.51
C ASP A 101 -3.98 -8.42 -16.93
N THR A 102 -5.03 -9.10 -17.35
CA THR A 102 -5.70 -8.81 -18.65
C THR A 102 -7.04 -8.10 -18.46
N ASN A 103 -7.55 -8.07 -17.23
CA ASN A 103 -8.83 -7.46 -16.90
C ASN A 103 -8.66 -5.95 -16.61
N GLN A 104 -9.34 -5.12 -17.41
CA GLN A 104 -9.31 -3.67 -17.28
C GLN A 104 -9.80 -3.15 -15.91
N ASP A 105 -10.80 -3.80 -15.30
CA ASP A 105 -11.26 -3.43 -13.95
C ASP A 105 -10.18 -3.70 -12.91
N ILE A 106 -9.36 -4.73 -13.13
CA ILE A 106 -8.24 -5.06 -12.25
C ILE A 106 -7.13 -4.02 -12.44
N HIS A 107 -6.80 -3.66 -13.68
CA HIS A 107 -5.83 -2.59 -13.98
C HIS A 107 -6.17 -1.28 -13.30
N TYR A 108 -7.43 -0.85 -13.42
CA TYR A 108 -7.92 0.39 -12.83
C TYR A 108 -7.64 0.45 -11.32
N ARG A 109 -7.94 -0.64 -10.59
CA ARG A 109 -7.81 -0.69 -9.13
C ARG A 109 -6.35 -0.54 -8.69
N TYR A 110 -5.44 -1.22 -9.37
CA TYR A 110 -4.01 -1.18 -9.04
C TYR A 110 -3.38 0.16 -9.45
N ALA A 111 -3.69 0.69 -10.63
CA ALA A 111 -3.20 1.99 -11.08
C ALA A 111 -3.63 3.12 -10.14
N LYS A 112 -4.91 3.12 -9.75
CA LYS A 112 -5.44 4.08 -8.78
C LYS A 112 -4.77 3.97 -7.42
N SER A 113 -4.55 2.75 -6.93
CA SER A 113 -3.88 2.54 -5.64
C SER A 113 -2.45 3.06 -5.66
N ILE A 114 -1.71 2.85 -6.76
CA ILE A 114 -0.36 3.40 -6.95
C ILE A 114 -0.39 4.94 -6.88
N ALA A 115 -1.33 5.59 -7.57
CA ALA A 115 -1.46 7.04 -7.53
C ALA A 115 -1.74 7.57 -6.11
N GLU A 116 -2.63 6.89 -5.36
CA GLU A 116 -3.02 7.28 -3.99
C GLU A 116 -1.82 7.23 -3.02
N ILE A 117 -0.98 6.19 -3.09
CA ILE A 117 0.17 6.06 -2.18
C ILE A 117 1.46 6.68 -2.69
N ALA A 118 1.53 7.09 -3.97
CA ALA A 118 2.71 7.73 -4.54
C ALA A 118 3.19 8.93 -3.68
N LEU A 119 2.27 9.67 -3.07
CA LEU A 119 2.60 10.83 -2.21
C LEU A 119 3.30 10.46 -0.88
N LYS A 120 3.39 9.18 -0.55
CA LYS A 120 4.00 8.68 0.70
C LYS A 120 5.39 8.09 0.49
N LEU A 121 5.91 8.15 -0.73
CA LEU A 121 7.11 7.43 -1.11
C LEU A 121 8.35 8.30 -1.11
N ASN A 122 9.49 7.63 -0.90
CA ASN A 122 10.78 8.25 -1.14
C ASN A 122 11.11 8.20 -2.64
N GLU A 123 12.15 8.94 -3.01
CA GLU A 123 12.59 9.10 -4.40
C GLU A 123 13.03 7.77 -5.04
N ARG A 124 13.67 6.87 -4.29
CA ARG A 124 14.08 5.53 -4.75
C ARG A 124 12.87 4.73 -5.21
N GLN A 125 11.82 4.73 -4.39
CA GLN A 125 10.59 3.99 -4.65
C GLN A 125 9.81 4.59 -5.82
N LEU A 126 9.71 5.92 -5.88
CA LEU A 126 9.08 6.61 -7.00
C LEU A 126 9.76 6.30 -8.33
N ASN A 127 11.10 6.32 -8.38
CA ASN A 127 11.86 5.97 -9.58
C ASN A 127 11.57 4.52 -10.02
N LYS A 128 11.57 3.56 -9.08
CA LYS A 128 11.26 2.15 -9.39
C LYS A 128 9.87 1.99 -10.01
N VAL A 129 8.85 2.64 -9.44
CA VAL A 129 7.48 2.57 -9.95
C VAL A 129 7.36 3.28 -11.31
N PHE A 130 8.02 4.43 -11.47
CA PHE A 130 8.03 5.18 -12.72
C PHE A 130 8.64 4.36 -13.87
N GLU A 131 9.82 3.79 -13.66
CA GLU A 131 10.49 2.93 -14.65
C GLU A 131 9.63 1.72 -15.02
N PHE A 132 9.00 1.08 -14.03
CA PHE A 132 8.09 -0.03 -14.29
C PHE A 132 6.92 0.39 -15.19
N LEU A 133 6.22 1.48 -14.85
CA LEU A 133 5.06 1.95 -15.61
C LEU A 133 5.42 2.34 -17.05
N MET A 134 6.56 3.01 -17.24
CA MET A 134 7.07 3.35 -18.57
C MET A 134 7.40 2.10 -19.39
N ASN A 135 8.18 1.18 -18.83
CA ASN A 135 8.56 -0.07 -19.52
C ASN A 135 7.35 -0.94 -19.84
N ALA A 136 6.38 -1.03 -18.92
CA ALA A 136 5.16 -1.79 -19.11
C ALA A 136 4.30 -1.19 -20.24
N PHE A 137 4.25 0.13 -20.35
CA PHE A 137 3.55 0.83 -21.42
C PHE A 137 4.25 0.64 -22.78
N GLU A 138 5.56 0.87 -22.85
CA GLU A 138 6.34 0.75 -24.09
C GLU A 138 6.32 -0.67 -24.64
N SER A 139 6.33 -1.68 -23.76
CA SER A 139 6.21 -3.10 -24.15
C SER A 139 4.78 -3.53 -24.51
N GLY A 140 3.79 -2.64 -24.40
CA GLY A 140 2.39 -2.95 -24.64
C GLY A 140 1.76 -3.90 -23.62
N LYS A 141 2.44 -4.17 -22.49
CA LYS A 141 1.92 -5.03 -21.40
C LYS A 141 0.76 -4.38 -20.67
N ILE A 142 0.77 -3.05 -20.55
CA ILE A 142 -0.34 -2.27 -20.02
C ILE A 142 -0.82 -1.29 -21.07
N THR A 143 -2.12 -1.09 -21.13
CA THR A 143 -2.69 0.07 -21.83
C THR A 143 -2.71 1.23 -20.84
N ILE A 144 -2.09 2.37 -21.18
CA ILE A 144 -2.22 3.57 -20.35
C ILE A 144 -3.67 4.08 -20.46
N TYR A 145 -4.42 3.81 -19.40
CA TYR A 145 -5.69 4.47 -19.12
C TYR A 145 -5.45 5.72 -18.27
N TYR A 146 -6.51 6.51 -18.09
CA TYR A 146 -6.50 7.73 -17.27
C TYR A 146 -5.77 7.56 -15.94
N GLU A 147 -5.98 6.45 -15.21
CA GLU A 147 -5.33 6.24 -13.91
C GLU A 147 -3.83 5.93 -14.00
N CYS A 148 -3.37 5.22 -15.03
CA CYS A 148 -1.92 5.02 -15.24
C CYS A 148 -1.25 6.35 -15.63
N ALA A 149 -1.90 7.15 -16.47
CA ALA A 149 -1.43 8.48 -16.83
C ALA A 149 -1.42 9.42 -15.61
N HIS A 150 -2.45 9.35 -14.76
CA HIS A 150 -2.55 10.11 -13.52
C HIS A 150 -1.47 9.68 -12.51
N ALA A 151 -1.21 8.37 -12.36
CA ALA A 151 -0.12 7.85 -11.54
C ALA A 151 1.24 8.35 -12.05
N LEU A 152 1.50 8.25 -13.36
CA LEU A 152 2.73 8.77 -13.98
C LEU A 152 2.89 10.28 -13.75
N ALA A 153 1.85 11.08 -13.99
CA ALA A 153 1.88 12.52 -13.77
C ALA A 153 2.15 12.87 -12.30
N THR A 154 1.50 12.15 -11.37
CA THR A 154 1.69 12.33 -9.92
C THR A 154 3.14 12.03 -9.54
N ILE A 155 3.69 10.91 -10.01
CA ILE A 155 5.08 10.51 -9.73
C ILE A 155 6.08 11.49 -10.36
N SER A 156 5.89 11.87 -11.63
CA SER A 156 6.75 12.84 -12.33
C SER A 156 6.78 14.19 -11.63
N SER A 157 5.64 14.67 -11.11
CA SER A 157 5.60 15.93 -10.37
C SER A 157 6.43 15.90 -9.09
N GLN A 158 6.44 14.75 -8.39
CA GLN A 158 7.23 14.56 -7.17
C GLN A 158 8.72 14.44 -7.45
N LEU A 159 9.10 13.76 -8.54
CA LEU A 159 10.49 13.62 -8.96
C LEU A 159 11.05 14.94 -9.52
N GLY A 160 10.27 15.64 -10.35
CA GLY A 160 10.66 16.90 -11.01
C GLY A 160 10.60 18.14 -10.12
N GLY A 161 9.87 18.10 -9.01
CA GLY A 161 9.78 19.20 -8.04
C GLY A 161 11.09 19.56 -7.33
N LYS A 162 12.20 18.82 -7.56
CA LYS A 162 13.53 19.10 -7.01
C LYS A 162 14.51 19.75 -7.99
N GLN A 163 14.16 19.99 -9.26
CA GLN A 163 14.99 20.75 -10.19
C GLN A 163 14.15 21.64 -11.12
N CYS A 164 14.09 22.92 -10.78
CA CYS A 164 13.87 24.00 -11.75
C CYS A 164 14.52 25.30 -11.26
N PRO A 165 15.82 25.52 -11.48
CA PRO A 165 16.25 26.83 -11.92
C PRO A 165 15.99 26.86 -13.43
N ILE A 166 14.90 27.51 -13.82
CA ILE A 166 14.75 27.98 -15.20
C ILE A 166 15.86 29.00 -15.40
N GLN A 167 17.00 28.59 -15.95
CA GLN A 167 17.90 29.52 -16.63
C GLN A 167 17.40 29.61 -18.07
N THR A 168 16.74 30.72 -18.33
CA THR A 168 16.48 31.22 -19.68
C THR A 168 17.69 32.07 -20.06
N ASP A 169 18.43 31.62 -21.07
CA ASP A 169 19.29 32.46 -21.91
C ASP A 169 18.85 32.27 -23.36
#